data_AF-A0A5J4PJL0-F1
#
_entry.id   AF-A0A5J4PJL0-F1
#
_cell.length_a   1.000
_cell.length_b   1.000
_cell.length_c   1.000
_cell.angle_alpha   90.00
_cell.angle_beta   90.00
_cell.angle_gamma   90.00
#
_symmetry.space_group_name_H-M   'P 1'
#
loop_
_entity.id
_entity.type
_entity.pdbx_description
1 polymer ?
#
loop_
_entity_poly.entity_id
_entity_poly.type
_entity_poly.pdbx_seq_one_letter_code
_entity_poly.pdbx_strand_id
1 'polypeptide(L)'
;MDRRDFLRAVAVTGTAMSIQRVGAMDILTQHFHTADDKVDLVAAMGGEPEAMFLNGIDKLGGIKQFIKSGQKVVVKPNIGWDRAPELAGNANPKLVAEIVKQCFAAGAKEVKVFDHTCDEWTKCYANSGIKAAAEAAGAQMVPAHLESYYRTVKLP
;
A
#
# COMPACT_ATOMS: atom_id res chain seq x y z
N MET A 1 33.84 -0.17 -17.55
CA MET A 1 33.63 -0.47 -18.99
C MET A 1 33.32 0.83 -19.69
N ASP A 2 34.09 1.20 -20.71
CA ASP A 2 33.99 2.52 -21.34
C ASP A 2 32.78 2.57 -22.32
N ARG A 3 32.17 3.75 -22.49
CA ARG A 3 30.96 3.94 -23.33
C ARG A 3 31.19 3.49 -24.77
N ARG A 4 32.42 3.66 -25.25
CA ARG A 4 32.83 3.26 -26.60
C ARG A 4 32.92 1.76 -26.76
N ASP A 5 33.35 1.05 -25.72
CA ASP A 5 33.42 -0.42 -25.73
C ASP A 5 32.03 -1.04 -25.67
N PHE A 6 31.12 -0.43 -24.91
CA PHE A 6 29.71 -0.83 -24.86
C PHE A 6 29.03 -0.69 -26.24
N LEU A 7 29.21 0.44 -26.92
CA LEU A 7 28.59 0.66 -28.23
C LEU A 7 29.17 -0.26 -29.32
N ARG A 8 30.47 -0.57 -29.25
CA ARG A 8 31.10 -1.56 -30.14
C ARG A 8 30.58 -2.97 -29.86
N ALA A 9 30.43 -3.35 -28.59
CA ALA A 9 29.86 -4.64 -28.22
C ALA A 9 28.41 -4.78 -28.70
N VAL A 10 27.58 -3.74 -28.60
CA VAL A 10 26.20 -3.73 -29.10
C VAL A 10 26.15 -3.83 -30.63
N ALA A 11 27.02 -3.11 -31.34
CA ALA A 11 27.05 -3.11 -32.80
C ALA A 11 27.51 -4.46 -33.39
N VAL A 12 28.53 -5.08 -32.80
CA VAL A 12 29.04 -6.41 -33.22
C VAL A 12 28.02 -7.51 -32.91
N THR A 13 27.29 -7.38 -31.80
CA THR A 13 26.20 -8.31 -31.47
C THR A 13 25.02 -8.16 -32.44
N GLY A 14 24.72 -6.93 -32.89
CA GLY A 14 23.64 -6.64 -33.84
C GLY A 14 23.83 -7.27 -35.23
N THR A 15 25.06 -7.36 -35.73
CA THR A 15 25.35 -8.01 -37.03
C THR A 15 25.43 -9.54 -36.96
N ALA A 16 25.74 -10.12 -35.78
CA ALA A 16 25.74 -11.57 -35.59
C ALA A 16 24.34 -12.19 -35.47
N MET A 17 23.30 -11.38 -35.19
CA MET A 17 21.92 -11.86 -35.01
C MET A 17 21.16 -12.21 -36.28
N SER A 18 21.71 -11.97 -37.49
CA SER A 18 21.02 -12.33 -38.74
C SER A 18 21.15 -13.81 -39.11
N ILE A 19 22.02 -14.58 -38.45
CA ILE A 19 22.21 -16.02 -38.70
C ILE A 19 22.47 -16.76 -37.39
N GLN A 20 21.45 -16.90 -36.54
CA GLN A 20 21.16 -18.15 -35.81
C GLN A 20 19.94 -17.95 -34.92
N ARG A 21 18.85 -18.58 -35.34
CA ARG A 21 17.57 -18.62 -34.64
C ARG A 21 17.60 -19.79 -33.64
N VAL A 22 16.85 -19.61 -32.55
CA VAL A 22 16.42 -20.60 -31.54
C VAL A 22 17.41 -20.81 -30.38
N GLY A 23 17.03 -20.37 -29.17
CA GLY A 23 17.75 -20.62 -27.90
C GLY A 23 18.10 -19.36 -27.12
N ALA A 24 19.05 -18.56 -27.61
CA ALA A 24 19.55 -17.39 -26.85
C ALA A 24 18.52 -16.24 -26.77
N MET A 25 17.62 -16.14 -27.77
CA MET A 25 16.50 -15.20 -27.69
C MET A 25 15.45 -15.65 -26.66
N ASP A 26 15.25 -16.96 -26.40
CA ASP A 26 14.28 -17.40 -25.38
C ASP A 26 14.69 -16.94 -23.97
N ILE A 27 16.00 -16.96 -23.67
CA ILE A 27 16.54 -16.51 -22.38
C ILE A 27 16.46 -14.98 -22.21
N LEU A 28 16.58 -14.25 -23.33
CA LEU A 28 16.39 -12.79 -23.35
C LEU A 28 14.90 -12.40 -23.34
N THR A 29 14.01 -13.15 -24.00
CA THR A 29 12.55 -12.97 -23.90
C THR A 29 11.97 -13.45 -22.58
N GLN A 30 12.65 -14.35 -21.85
CA GLN A 30 12.26 -14.70 -20.47
C GLN A 30 12.27 -13.49 -19.52
N HIS A 31 13.07 -12.46 -19.81
CA HIS A 31 13.06 -11.21 -19.07
C HIS A 31 12.03 -10.19 -19.59
N PHE A 32 11.35 -10.49 -20.70
CA PHE A 32 10.25 -9.73 -21.27
C PHE A 32 8.90 -10.45 -21.18
N HIS A 33 8.84 -11.61 -20.52
CA HIS A 33 7.62 -12.00 -19.84
C HIS A 33 7.47 -11.02 -18.67
N THR A 34 6.87 -9.86 -18.95
CA THR A 34 6.01 -9.21 -17.97
C THR A 34 4.96 -10.25 -17.64
N ALA A 35 5.27 -11.07 -16.65
CA ALA A 35 4.33 -11.98 -16.11
C ALA A 35 3.09 -11.14 -15.78
N ASP A 36 1.97 -11.53 -16.35
CA ASP A 36 0.63 -11.15 -15.90
C ASP A 36 0.35 -11.77 -14.51
N ASP A 37 1.41 -12.02 -13.73
CA ASP A 37 1.41 -12.64 -12.44
C ASP A 37 1.11 -11.54 -11.44
N LYS A 38 -0.19 -11.44 -11.17
CA LYS A 38 -0.73 -10.76 -10.01
C LYS A 38 0.20 -11.02 -8.80
N VAL A 39 0.85 -9.97 -8.33
CA VAL A 39 1.73 -10.02 -7.17
C VAL A 39 0.88 -10.17 -5.91
N ASP A 40 1.03 -11.28 -5.19
CA ASP A 40 0.27 -11.52 -3.95
C ASP A 40 0.89 -10.84 -2.72
N LEU A 41 2.20 -10.56 -2.73
CA LEU A 41 2.92 -9.95 -1.62
C LEU A 41 4.04 -9.02 -2.09
N VAL A 42 4.12 -7.84 -1.49
CA VAL A 42 5.22 -6.88 -1.69
C VAL A 42 5.88 -6.57 -0.36
N ALA A 43 7.21 -6.66 -0.33
CA ALA A 43 8.04 -6.14 0.76
C ALA A 43 8.74 -4.85 0.28
N ALA A 44 8.49 -3.74 0.99
CA ALA A 44 9.18 -2.48 0.81
C ALA A 44 9.97 -2.17 2.09
N MET A 45 11.19 -1.65 1.95
CA MET A 45 12.06 -1.30 3.07
C MET A 45 12.73 0.05 2.83
N GLY A 46 12.93 0.80 3.92
CA GLY A 46 13.60 2.10 3.91
C GLY A 46 12.68 3.26 3.53
N GLY A 47 12.92 4.41 4.15
CA GLY A 47 12.16 5.64 3.94
C GLY A 47 11.07 5.88 4.98
N GLU A 48 10.33 6.98 4.79
CA GLU A 48 9.21 7.36 5.63
C GLU A 48 7.95 6.51 5.32
N PRO A 49 7.00 6.39 6.27
CA PRO A 49 5.84 5.52 6.13
C PRO A 49 5.02 5.74 4.85
N GLU A 50 4.82 6.99 4.44
CA GLU A 50 4.07 7.34 3.22
C GLU A 50 4.78 6.84 1.96
N ALA A 51 6.09 7.08 1.86
CA ALA A 51 6.88 6.68 0.70
C ALA A 51 6.95 5.15 0.58
N MET A 52 7.09 4.45 1.71
CA MET A 52 7.07 2.98 1.75
C MET A 52 5.71 2.43 1.29
N PHE A 53 4.60 3.01 1.76
CA PHE A 53 3.28 2.59 1.32
C PHE A 53 3.04 2.85 -0.16
N LEU A 54 3.39 4.04 -0.67
CA LEU A 54 3.25 4.37 -2.09
C LEU A 54 4.05 3.41 -2.98
N ASN A 55 5.28 3.08 -2.60
CA ASN A 55 6.09 2.09 -3.32
C ASN A 55 5.45 0.70 -3.29
N GLY A 56 4.94 0.28 -2.12
CA GLY A 56 4.31 -1.02 -1.92
C GLY A 56 3.03 -1.18 -2.73
N ILE A 57 2.13 -0.20 -2.65
CA ILE A 57 0.83 -0.26 -3.32
C ILE A 57 0.95 -0.15 -4.84
N ASP A 58 1.91 0.63 -5.34
CA ASP A 58 2.22 0.73 -6.78
C ASP A 58 2.63 -0.64 -7.34
N LYS A 59 3.53 -1.35 -6.65
CA LYS A 59 3.95 -2.71 -7.01
C LYS A 59 2.83 -3.77 -6.91
N LEU A 60 1.79 -3.51 -6.12
CA LEU A 60 0.57 -4.32 -6.07
C LEU A 60 -0.43 -3.97 -7.20
N GLY A 61 -0.04 -3.13 -8.16
CA GLY A 61 -0.89 -2.68 -9.27
C GLY A 61 -1.71 -1.43 -8.96
N GLY A 62 -1.41 -0.75 -7.85
CA GLY A 62 -2.03 0.50 -7.42
C GLY A 62 -3.32 0.33 -6.62
N ILE A 63 -3.70 1.39 -5.89
CA ILE A 63 -4.85 1.38 -4.99
C ILE A 63 -6.19 1.06 -5.69
N LYS A 64 -6.29 1.38 -7.00
CA LYS A 64 -7.47 1.13 -7.84
C LYS A 64 -7.74 -0.37 -8.10
N GLN A 65 -6.80 -1.26 -7.78
CA GLN A 65 -7.06 -2.70 -7.77
C GLN A 65 -8.07 -3.06 -6.67
N PHE A 66 -7.96 -2.40 -5.52
CA PHE A 66 -8.75 -2.68 -4.32
C PHE A 66 -9.99 -1.79 -4.19
N ILE A 67 -9.87 -0.53 -4.64
CA ILE A 67 -10.93 0.49 -4.46
C ILE A 67 -11.46 0.93 -5.82
N LYS A 68 -12.78 0.89 -5.96
CA LYS A 68 -13.50 1.40 -7.14
C LYS A 68 -14.25 2.68 -6.79
N SER A 69 -14.45 3.54 -7.79
CA SER A 69 -15.15 4.81 -7.64
C SER A 69 -16.55 4.61 -7.04
N GLY A 70 -16.94 5.47 -6.11
CA GLY A 70 -18.22 5.44 -5.41
C GLY A 70 -18.30 4.48 -4.21
N GLN A 71 -17.29 3.65 -3.97
CA GLN A 71 -17.27 2.75 -2.82
C GLN A 71 -17.19 3.51 -1.49
N LYS A 72 -17.78 2.91 -0.45
CA LYS A 72 -17.55 3.29 0.94
C LYS A 72 -16.47 2.38 1.50
N VAL A 73 -15.38 2.96 1.99
CA VAL A 73 -14.18 2.24 2.41
C VAL A 73 -14.03 2.34 3.93
N VAL A 74 -13.63 1.24 4.55
CA VAL A 74 -13.22 1.21 5.95
C VAL A 74 -11.72 0.95 5.99
N VAL A 75 -10.99 1.79 6.70
CA VAL A 75 -9.57 1.54 7.05
C VAL A 75 -9.52 1.21 8.54
N LYS A 76 -9.02 0.02 8.87
CA LYS A 76 -8.91 -0.44 10.26
C LYS A 76 -7.44 -0.55 10.67
N PRO A 77 -6.83 0.56 11.15
CA PRO A 77 -5.48 0.53 11.69
C PRO A 77 -5.47 -0.11 13.08
N ASN A 78 -4.29 -0.37 13.62
CA ASN A 78 -4.10 -0.64 15.04
C ASN A 78 -4.09 0.69 15.80
N ILE A 79 -5.10 0.93 16.63
CA ILE A 79 -5.21 2.06 17.59
C ILE A 79 -5.40 1.49 19.01
N GLY A 80 -4.83 0.33 19.30
CA GLY A 80 -5.16 -0.44 20.51
C GLY A 80 -4.77 0.23 21.82
N TRP A 81 -3.74 1.07 21.82
CA TRP A 81 -3.03 1.46 23.05
C TRP A 81 -3.02 2.97 23.30
N ASP A 82 -3.12 3.36 24.56
CA ASP A 82 -2.93 4.75 24.99
C ASP A 82 -1.43 5.11 24.97
N ARG A 83 -0.92 5.31 23.76
CA ARG A 83 0.50 5.53 23.46
C ARG A 83 0.67 6.59 22.39
N ALA A 84 1.62 7.48 22.63
CA ALA A 84 2.08 8.47 21.66
C ALA A 84 2.79 7.79 20.47
N PRO A 85 2.80 8.39 19.26
CA PRO A 85 3.41 7.83 18.07
C PRO A 85 4.87 7.39 18.25
N GLU A 86 5.64 8.14 19.06
CA GLU A 86 7.07 7.91 19.31
C GLU A 86 7.34 6.58 20.04
N LEU A 87 6.33 6.03 20.71
CA LEU A 87 6.41 4.75 21.42
C LEU A 87 6.05 3.55 20.54
N ALA A 88 5.63 3.78 19.28
CA ALA A 88 5.36 2.73 18.29
C ALA A 88 4.41 1.61 18.73
N GLY A 89 3.46 1.91 19.64
CA GLY A 89 2.44 0.94 20.08
C GLY A 89 1.29 0.75 19.08
N ASN A 90 1.07 1.74 18.22
CA ASN A 90 -0.03 1.80 17.26
C ASN A 90 0.50 1.91 15.83
N ALA A 91 -0.38 1.84 14.82
CA ALA A 91 -0.01 2.16 13.44
C ALA A 91 0.50 3.60 13.34
N ASN A 92 1.40 3.88 12.40
CA ASN A 92 1.93 5.23 12.24
C ASN A 92 0.83 6.17 11.67
N PRO A 93 0.56 7.34 12.28
CA PRO A 93 -0.47 8.27 11.80
C PRO A 93 -0.27 8.73 10.35
N LYS A 94 0.99 8.93 9.94
CA LYS A 94 1.33 9.33 8.57
C LYS A 94 0.91 8.27 7.55
N LEU A 95 1.14 7.00 7.87
CA LEU A 95 0.71 5.87 7.05
C LEU A 95 -0.81 5.84 6.89
N VAL A 96 -1.55 5.99 8.00
CA VAL A 96 -3.01 5.97 7.97
C VAL A 96 -3.55 7.13 7.12
N ALA A 97 -2.99 8.34 7.30
CA ALA A 97 -3.37 9.50 6.51
C ALA A 97 -3.11 9.28 5.00
N GLU A 98 -1.98 8.71 4.63
CA GLU A 98 -1.67 8.43 3.22
C GLU A 98 -2.61 7.37 2.62
N ILE A 99 -2.93 6.30 3.36
CA ILE A 99 -3.92 5.31 2.92
C ILE A 99 -5.26 5.99 2.67
N VAL A 100 -5.73 6.85 3.58
CA VAL A 100 -7.00 7.59 3.43
C VAL A 100 -6.97 8.46 2.17
N LYS A 101 -5.89 9.22 1.93
CA LYS A 101 -5.74 10.03 0.71
C LYS A 101 -5.81 9.18 -0.55
N GLN A 102 -5.12 8.04 -0.58
CA GLN A 102 -5.17 7.12 -1.73
C GLN A 102 -6.57 6.52 -1.94
N CYS A 103 -7.34 6.26 -0.88
CA CYS A 103 -8.73 5.83 -1.00
C CYS A 103 -9.58 6.88 -1.72
N PHE A 104 -9.48 8.16 -1.32
CA PHE A 104 -10.20 9.25 -1.98
C PHE A 104 -9.71 9.50 -3.40
N ALA A 105 -8.38 9.43 -3.64
CA ALA A 105 -7.81 9.54 -4.99
C ALA A 105 -8.28 8.40 -5.94
N ALA A 106 -8.62 7.23 -5.38
CA ALA A 106 -9.25 6.13 -6.11
C ALA A 106 -10.74 6.35 -6.43
N GLY A 107 -11.34 7.41 -5.86
CA GLY A 107 -12.75 7.76 -6.04
C GLY A 107 -13.68 7.22 -4.95
N ALA A 108 -13.17 6.82 -3.78
CA ALA A 108 -14.04 6.46 -2.66
C ALA A 108 -15.01 7.61 -2.32
N LYS A 109 -16.29 7.29 -2.14
CA LYS A 109 -17.31 8.27 -1.74
C LYS A 109 -17.17 8.67 -0.27
N GLU A 110 -16.70 7.75 0.55
CA GLU A 110 -16.64 7.86 2.00
C GLU A 110 -15.51 6.96 2.50
N VAL A 111 -14.69 7.45 3.44
CA VAL A 111 -13.68 6.65 4.13
C VAL A 111 -13.94 6.77 5.63
N LYS A 112 -14.15 5.63 6.29
CA LYS A 112 -14.30 5.52 7.73
C LYS A 112 -13.06 4.87 8.33
N VAL A 113 -12.62 5.39 9.48
CA VAL A 113 -11.49 4.85 10.22
C VAL A 113 -11.93 4.54 11.63
N PHE A 114 -11.68 3.31 12.07
CA PHE A 114 -11.96 2.90 13.44
C PHE A 114 -11.07 1.72 13.84
N ASP A 115 -10.93 1.54 15.14
CA ASP A 115 -10.44 0.31 15.76
C ASP A 115 -11.18 0.04 17.08
N HIS A 116 -11.17 -1.22 17.50
CA HIS A 116 -11.66 -1.64 18.81
C HIS A 116 -10.47 -1.77 19.76
N THR A 117 -10.35 -0.85 20.71
CA THR A 117 -9.12 -0.62 21.46
C THR A 117 -8.97 -1.55 22.66
N CYS A 118 -7.73 -1.72 23.12
CA CYS A 118 -7.42 -2.44 24.35
C CYS A 118 -7.52 -1.51 25.58
N ASP A 119 -6.94 -0.32 25.47
CA ASP A 119 -7.05 0.74 26.49
C ASP A 119 -8.29 1.60 26.27
N GLU A 120 -8.47 2.64 27.10
CA GLU A 120 -9.58 3.59 26.97
C GLU A 120 -9.55 4.25 25.57
N TRP A 121 -10.64 4.04 24.81
CA TRP A 121 -10.70 4.33 23.39
C TRP A 121 -10.51 5.82 23.03
N THR A 122 -11.04 6.75 23.84
CA THR A 122 -10.88 8.20 23.59
C THR A 122 -9.41 8.59 23.69
N LYS A 123 -8.69 8.02 24.67
CA LYS A 123 -7.26 8.27 24.85
C LYS A 123 -6.44 7.63 23.75
N CYS A 124 -6.73 6.37 23.39
CA CYS A 124 -6.11 5.70 22.25
C CYS A 124 -6.23 6.53 20.96
N TYR A 125 -7.44 7.01 20.64
CA TYR A 125 -7.69 7.76 19.41
C TYR A 125 -7.00 9.13 19.43
N ALA A 126 -6.99 9.81 20.58
CA ALA A 126 -6.34 11.11 20.72
C ALA A 126 -4.81 10.99 20.72
N ASN A 127 -4.26 10.18 21.62
CA ASN A 127 -2.82 10.12 21.91
C ASN A 127 -2.04 9.37 20.83
N SER A 128 -2.65 8.43 20.11
CA SER A 128 -2.02 7.82 18.94
C SER A 128 -1.76 8.80 17.79
N GLY A 129 -2.41 9.98 17.78
CA GLY A 129 -2.37 10.93 16.67
C GLY A 129 -3.12 10.48 15.41
N ILE A 130 -3.61 9.24 15.35
CA ILE A 130 -4.26 8.68 14.17
C ILE A 130 -5.59 9.40 13.88
N LYS A 131 -6.37 9.72 14.93
CA LYS A 131 -7.65 10.43 14.76
C LYS A 131 -7.45 11.75 14.01
N ALA A 132 -6.54 12.59 14.51
CA ALA A 132 -6.25 13.88 13.91
C ALA A 132 -5.72 13.75 12.47
N ALA A 133 -4.81 12.80 12.23
CA ALA A 133 -4.23 12.58 10.90
C ALA A 133 -5.26 12.08 9.88
N ALA A 134 -6.14 11.16 10.28
CA ALA A 134 -7.21 10.63 9.43
C ALA A 134 -8.28 11.69 9.12
N GLU A 135 -8.72 12.46 10.11
CA GLU A 135 -9.68 13.56 9.93
C GLU A 135 -9.11 14.66 9.02
N ALA A 136 -7.84 15.02 9.20
CA ALA A 136 -7.15 15.97 8.32
C ALA A 136 -7.04 15.46 6.86
N ALA A 137 -7.02 14.14 6.66
CA ALA A 137 -7.06 13.50 5.33
C ALA A 137 -8.50 13.34 4.78
N GLY A 138 -9.52 13.80 5.52
CA GLY A 138 -10.92 13.79 5.09
C GLY A 138 -11.72 12.55 5.49
N ALA A 139 -11.14 11.62 6.25
CA ALA A 139 -11.88 10.46 6.75
C ALA A 139 -12.78 10.80 7.94
N GLN A 140 -13.82 9.99 8.13
CA GLN A 140 -14.64 10.03 9.33
C GLN A 140 -14.07 9.05 10.37
N MET A 141 -13.72 9.56 11.55
CA MET A 141 -13.37 8.72 12.69
C MET A 141 -14.64 8.23 13.38
N VAL A 142 -14.74 6.92 13.58
CA VAL A 142 -15.90 6.26 14.19
C VAL A 142 -15.45 5.47 15.42
N PRO A 143 -16.16 5.50 16.56
CA PRO A 143 -15.84 4.64 17.67
C PRO A 143 -16.27 3.19 17.39
N ALA A 144 -15.65 2.23 18.06
CA ALA A 144 -16.09 0.84 18.07
C ALA A 144 -16.21 0.28 19.50
N HIS A 145 -16.50 1.15 20.48
CA HIS A 145 -16.58 0.74 21.90
C HIS A 145 -18.01 0.48 22.38
N LEU A 146 -19.03 0.98 21.67
CA LEU A 146 -20.44 0.86 22.09
C LEU A 146 -21.07 -0.40 21.53
N GLU A 147 -21.71 -1.19 22.39
CA GLU A 147 -22.46 -2.38 22.02
C GLU A 147 -23.56 -2.08 20.98
N SER A 148 -24.15 -0.88 21.01
CA SER A 148 -25.15 -0.43 20.05
C SER A 148 -24.68 -0.40 18.59
N TYR A 149 -23.37 -0.44 18.34
CA TYR A 149 -22.82 -0.53 16.98
C TYR A 149 -22.74 -1.95 16.45
N TYR A 150 -22.96 -2.93 17.33
CA TYR A 150 -22.87 -4.35 17.02
C TYR A 150 -24.25 -4.96 16.89
N ARG A 151 -24.33 -6.01 16.09
CA ARG A 151 -25.50 -6.87 16.00
C ARG A 151 -25.06 -8.32 16.16
N THR A 152 -25.86 -9.11 16.85
CA THR A 152 -25.63 -10.55 16.96
C THR A 152 -25.73 -11.18 15.58
N VAL A 153 -24.72 -11.98 15.22
CA VAL A 153 -24.70 -12.79 13.99
C VAL A 153 -24.40 -14.24 14.35
N LYS A 154 -24.96 -15.19 13.60
CA LYS A 154 -24.54 -16.59 13.71
C LYS A 154 -23.22 -16.75 12.96
N LEU A 155 -22.21 -17.25 13.64
CA LEU A 155 -20.96 -17.65 12.99
C LEU A 155 -21.20 -18.99 12.26
N PRO A 156 -20.61 -19.18 11.06
CA PRO A 156 -20.70 -20.42 10.30
C PRO A 156 -20.07 -21.61 11.04
#